data_AF-A0A4R6UPE8-F1
#
_entry.id   AF-A0A4R6UPE8-F1
#
_cell.length_a   1.000
_cell.length_b   1.000
_cell.length_c   1.000
_cell.angle_alpha   90.00
_cell.angle_beta   90.00
_cell.angle_gamma   90.00
#
_symmetry.space_group_name_H-M   'P 1'
#
loop_
_entity.id
_entity.type
_entity.pdbx_description
1 polymer ?
#
loop_
_entity_poly.entity_id
_entity_poly.type
_entity_poly.pdbx_seq_one_letter_code
_entity_poly.pdbx_strand_id
1 'polypeptide(L)'
;MTPTDVKLLKASNNLQLRYASGEQFDLPAEYLRVHSPSAEVRGHGAAEPKLVFGKADVGIRTIAPVGHYALKIVFDDGHDTGLYTWTYLYELGRDQAEKWQAYLARLEREGKSRQPKPKPNPSGPAFTELK
;
A
#
# COMPACT_ATOMS: atom_id res chain seq x y z
N MET A 1 10.64 -8.07 15.07
CA MET A 1 11.92 -7.34 15.01
C MET A 1 11.62 -5.85 14.91
N THR A 2 12.25 -4.99 15.71
CA THR A 2 11.92 -3.55 15.79
C THR A 2 12.97 -2.71 15.05
N PRO A 3 12.57 -1.75 14.21
CA PRO A 3 13.51 -0.86 13.53
C PRO A 3 14.15 0.13 14.52
N THR A 4 15.38 0.53 14.25
CA THR A 4 16.10 1.59 14.99
C THR A 4 15.78 2.99 14.44
N ASP A 5 15.37 3.09 13.17
CA ASP A 5 14.98 4.35 12.53
C ASP A 5 13.83 4.09 11.54
N VAL A 6 12.85 4.99 11.52
CA VAL A 6 11.68 4.93 10.64
C VAL A 6 11.49 6.31 10.02
N LYS A 7 11.58 6.39 8.69
CA LYS A 7 11.49 7.66 7.96
C LYS A 7 10.51 7.58 6.81
N LEU A 8 9.63 8.57 6.72
CA LEU A 8 8.77 8.76 5.56
C LEU A 8 9.45 9.70 4.56
N LEU A 9 9.87 9.15 3.42
CA LEU A 9 10.43 9.87 2.28
C LEU A 9 9.30 10.37 1.39
N LYS A 10 8.70 11.51 1.76
CA LYS A 10 7.53 12.08 1.06
C LYS A 10 7.74 12.33 -0.43
N ALA A 11 8.94 12.75 -0.84
CA ALA A 11 9.25 13.03 -2.25
C ALA A 11 9.15 11.78 -3.15
N SER A 12 9.44 10.60 -2.59
CA SER A 12 9.42 9.33 -3.32
C SER A 12 8.27 8.42 -2.90
N ASN A 13 7.40 8.87 -1.98
CA ASN A 13 6.35 8.06 -1.37
C ASN A 13 6.87 6.72 -0.81
N ASN A 14 8.05 6.74 -0.18
CA ASN A 14 8.68 5.53 0.39
C ASN A 14 8.75 5.61 1.92
N LEU A 15 8.53 4.47 2.58
CA LEU A 15 8.85 4.26 3.98
C LEU A 15 10.23 3.58 4.08
N GLN A 16 11.19 4.27 4.67
CA GLN A 16 12.50 3.72 4.97
C GLN A 16 12.52 3.17 6.41
N LEU A 17 13.02 1.95 6.55
CA LEU A 17 13.22 1.26 7.82
C LEU A 17 14.68 0.86 7.95
N ARG A 18 15.33 1.19 9.06
CA ARG A 18 16.67 0.73 9.40
C ARG A 18 16.63 -0.15 10.63
N TYR A 19 17.45 -1.20 10.66
CA TYR A 19 17.53 -2.15 11.75
C TYR A 19 18.92 -2.18 12.36
N ALA A 20 19.01 -2.64 13.61
CA ALA A 20 20.27 -2.72 14.34
C ALA A 20 21.27 -3.71 13.71
N SER A 21 20.79 -4.65 12.89
CA SER A 21 21.59 -5.57 12.07
C SER A 21 22.36 -4.88 10.94
N GLY A 22 22.05 -3.60 10.64
CA GLY A 22 22.55 -2.87 9.48
C GLY A 22 21.66 -3.00 8.24
N GLU A 23 20.59 -3.82 8.30
CA GLU A 23 19.62 -3.93 7.22
C GLU A 23 18.83 -2.63 7.05
N GLN A 24 18.56 -2.28 5.79
CA GLN A 24 17.74 -1.16 5.41
C GLN A 24 16.73 -1.62 4.36
N PHE A 25 15.46 -1.27 4.57
CA PHE A 25 14.39 -1.54 3.61
C PHE A 25 13.72 -0.23 3.21
N ASP A 26 13.49 -0.07 1.90
CA ASP A 26 12.77 1.05 1.32
C ASP A 26 11.48 0.51 0.69
N LEU A 27 10.36 0.75 1.37
CA LEU A 27 9.05 0.18 1.04
C LEU A 27 8.18 1.26 0.37
N PRO A 28 7.84 1.11 -0.92
CA PRO A 28 6.94 2.04 -1.60
C PRO A 28 5.54 2.05 -1.02
N ALA A 29 4.87 3.20 -1.09
CA ALA A 29 3.49 3.37 -0.65
C ALA A 29 2.54 2.39 -1.34
N GLU A 30 2.66 2.19 -2.66
CA GLU A 30 1.88 1.18 -3.40
C GLU A 30 2.05 -0.21 -2.80
N TYR A 31 3.30 -0.62 -2.57
CA TYR A 31 3.62 -1.93 -2.04
C TYR A 31 3.02 -2.13 -0.65
N LEU A 32 3.21 -1.16 0.25
CA LEU A 32 2.58 -1.19 1.57
C LEU A 32 1.05 -1.28 1.45
N ARG A 33 0.45 -0.44 0.59
CA ARG A 33 -1.01 -0.36 0.44
C ARG A 33 -1.64 -1.67 -0.04
N VAL A 34 -1.02 -2.35 -1.00
CA VAL A 34 -1.55 -3.62 -1.54
C VAL A 34 -1.33 -4.80 -0.60
N HIS A 35 -0.36 -4.68 0.30
CA HIS A 35 -0.10 -5.63 1.38
C HIS A 35 -0.65 -5.17 2.74
N SER A 36 -1.56 -4.18 2.76
CA SER A 36 -2.11 -3.66 4.02
C SER A 36 -2.91 -4.75 4.76
N PRO A 37 -2.61 -5.02 6.04
CA PRO A 37 -3.22 -6.11 6.80
C PRO A 37 -4.61 -5.78 7.40
N SER A 38 -5.28 -4.71 6.93
CA SER A 38 -6.53 -4.23 7.52
C SER A 38 -7.55 -5.32 7.80
N ALA A 39 -8.25 -5.20 8.93
CA ALA A 39 -9.20 -6.19 9.47
C ALA A 39 -10.30 -6.64 8.49
N GLU A 40 -10.58 -5.86 7.44
CA GLU A 40 -11.48 -6.25 6.34
C GLU A 40 -10.95 -7.41 5.47
N VAL A 41 -9.63 -7.60 5.45
CA VAL A 41 -8.92 -8.61 4.65
C VAL A 41 -8.68 -9.89 5.44
N ARG A 42 -8.76 -9.83 6.78
CA ARG A 42 -8.67 -10.98 7.70
C ARG A 42 -10.02 -11.24 8.37
N GLY A 43 -11.08 -11.35 7.58
CA GLY A 43 -12.31 -12.00 8.03
C GLY A 43 -12.00 -13.49 8.27
N HIS A 44 -12.37 -14.00 9.45
CA HIS A 44 -12.32 -15.43 9.79
C HIS A 44 -12.90 -16.28 8.63
N GLY A 45 -12.06 -17.00 7.88
CA GLY A 45 -12.49 -18.06 6.96
C GLY A 45 -12.25 -17.88 5.46
N ALA A 46 -11.68 -16.76 4.97
CA ALA A 46 -11.27 -16.66 3.57
C ALA A 46 -9.83 -17.15 3.37
N ALA A 47 -9.62 -18.13 2.49
CA ALA A 47 -8.31 -18.74 2.22
C ALA A 47 -7.30 -17.76 1.58
N GLU A 48 -7.77 -16.68 0.95
CA GLU A 48 -6.90 -15.67 0.34
C GLU A 48 -7.40 -14.24 0.64
N PRO A 49 -6.50 -13.29 0.97
CA PRO A 49 -6.83 -11.88 1.14
C PRO A 49 -7.39 -11.27 -0.15
N LYS A 50 -8.30 -10.29 -0.04
CA LYS A 50 -8.86 -9.55 -1.18
C LYS A 50 -7.74 -8.84 -1.97
N LEU A 51 -7.71 -9.01 -3.29
CA LEU A 51 -6.77 -8.33 -4.16
C LEU A 51 -7.04 -6.82 -4.19
N VAL A 52 -6.05 -6.03 -3.81
CA VAL A 52 -6.06 -4.56 -3.93
C VAL A 52 -5.34 -4.17 -5.22
N PHE A 53 -6.01 -3.43 -6.11
CA PHE A 53 -5.47 -3.03 -7.42
C PHE A 53 -5.84 -1.58 -7.75
N GLY A 54 -5.22 -1.01 -8.78
CA GLY A 54 -5.43 0.39 -9.17
C GLY A 54 -4.86 1.39 -8.17
N LYS A 55 -3.74 1.04 -7.51
CA LYS A 55 -3.10 1.80 -6.44
C LYS A 55 -1.67 2.25 -6.77
N ALA A 56 -1.28 2.24 -8.05
CA ALA A 56 0.05 2.70 -8.48
C ALA A 56 0.39 4.13 -7.98
N ASP A 57 -0.61 5.01 -7.93
CA ASP A 57 -0.44 6.42 -7.55
C ASP A 57 -0.66 6.69 -6.06
N VAL A 58 -0.87 5.66 -5.23
CA VAL A 58 -1.11 5.87 -3.80
C VAL A 58 0.18 6.34 -3.11
N GLY A 59 0.02 7.34 -2.25
CA GLY A 59 1.04 7.87 -1.36
C GLY A 59 0.70 7.65 0.11
N ILE A 60 1.67 7.98 0.97
CA ILE A 60 1.50 7.93 2.43
C ILE A 60 1.30 9.36 2.92
N ARG A 61 0.12 9.62 3.51
CA ARG A 61 -0.22 10.92 4.09
C ARG A 61 0.49 11.14 5.41
N THR A 62 0.44 10.15 6.30
CA THR A 62 1.10 10.21 7.61
C THR A 62 1.40 8.82 8.15
N ILE A 63 2.37 8.75 9.05
CA ILE A 63 2.71 7.56 9.83
C ILE A 63 2.65 7.91 11.31
N ALA A 64 2.19 6.98 12.13
CA ALA A 64 2.14 7.15 13.57
C ALA A 64 2.53 5.85 14.28
N PRO A 65 3.43 5.88 15.27
CA PRO A 65 3.70 4.69 16.09
C PRO A 65 2.46 4.32 16.91
N VAL A 66 2.21 3.02 17.05
CA VAL A 66 1.15 2.47 17.89
C VAL A 66 1.79 1.61 18.97
N GLY A 67 1.87 2.18 20.18
CA GLY A 67 2.60 1.58 21.30
C GLY A 67 4.05 1.29 20.92
N HIS A 68 4.52 0.10 21.28
CA HIS A 68 5.88 -0.36 20.98
C HIS A 68 5.96 -1.46 19.91
N TYR A 69 4.86 -1.80 19.25
CA TYR A 69 4.77 -3.03 18.43
C TYR A 69 4.38 -2.81 16.97
N ALA A 70 3.86 -1.63 16.62
CA ALA A 70 3.34 -1.37 15.28
C ALA A 70 3.49 0.08 14.82
N LEU A 71 3.35 0.26 13.51
CA LEU A 71 3.20 1.53 12.82
C LEU A 71 1.82 1.59 12.17
N LYS A 72 1.06 2.63 12.48
CA LYS A 72 -0.13 3.00 11.73
C LYS A 72 0.31 3.83 10.51
N ILE A 73 -0.16 3.44 9.33
CA ILE A 73 0.08 4.15 8.08
C ILE A 73 -1.27 4.62 7.53
N VAL A 74 -1.37 5.92 7.27
CA VAL A 74 -2.53 6.55 6.66
C VAL A 74 -2.16 6.91 5.22
N PHE A 75 -2.89 6.33 4.27
CA PHE A 75 -2.70 6.55 2.84
C PHE A 75 -3.62 7.67 2.34
N ASP A 76 -3.27 8.32 1.23
CA ASP A 76 -4.13 9.38 0.66
C ASP A 76 -5.35 8.84 -0.10
N ASP A 77 -5.40 7.54 -0.42
CA ASP A 77 -6.56 6.91 -1.07
C ASP A 77 -7.78 6.71 -0.14
N GLY A 78 -7.75 7.35 1.02
CA GLY A 78 -8.77 7.25 2.07
C GLY A 78 -8.56 6.08 3.04
N HIS A 79 -7.49 5.29 2.88
CA HIS A 79 -7.21 4.16 3.76
C HIS A 79 -6.45 4.59 5.02
N ASP A 80 -7.13 4.60 6.16
CA ASP A 80 -6.54 5.02 7.45
C ASP A 80 -6.41 3.89 8.49
N THR A 81 -6.80 2.66 8.15
CA THR A 81 -6.79 1.51 9.09
C THR A 81 -5.54 0.62 8.99
N GLY A 82 -4.55 1.02 8.19
CA GLY A 82 -3.34 0.23 7.96
C GLY A 82 -2.45 0.13 9.19
N LEU A 83 -2.56 -0.96 9.95
CA LEU A 83 -1.75 -1.23 11.13
C LEU A 83 -0.69 -2.30 10.84
N TYR A 84 0.58 -1.90 10.80
CA TYR A 84 1.69 -2.77 10.44
C TYR A 84 2.53 -3.09 11.67
N THR A 85 2.57 -4.34 12.10
CA THR A 85 3.48 -4.74 13.17
C THR A 85 4.93 -4.63 12.70
N TRP A 86 5.87 -4.38 13.61
CA TRP A 86 7.28 -4.29 13.22
C TRP A 86 7.81 -5.57 12.57
N THR A 87 7.35 -6.73 13.06
CA THR A 87 7.65 -8.03 12.47
C THR A 87 7.11 -8.14 11.04
N TYR A 88 5.90 -7.64 10.78
CA TYR A 88 5.34 -7.68 9.43
C TYR A 88 6.06 -6.71 8.49
N LEU A 89 6.43 -5.52 8.95
CA LEU A 89 7.25 -4.60 8.15
C LEU A 89 8.62 -5.19 7.79
N TYR A 90 9.24 -5.91 8.73
CA TYR A 90 10.48 -6.62 8.47
C TYR A 90 10.31 -7.72 7.42
N GLU A 91 9.25 -8.54 7.52
CA GLU A 91 8.91 -9.55 6.51
C GLU A 91 8.68 -8.92 5.14
N LEU A 92 7.93 -7.81 5.08
CA LEU A 92 7.67 -7.09 3.85
C LEU A 92 8.94 -6.55 3.18
N GLY A 93 9.94 -6.13 3.97
CA GLY A 93 11.24 -5.70 3.48
C GLY A 93 12.13 -6.85 3.02
N ARG A 94 12.26 -7.90 3.85
CA ARG A 94 13.06 -9.09 3.53
C ARG A 94 12.58 -9.81 2.28
N ASP A 95 11.27 -9.94 2.12
CA ASP A 95 10.65 -10.73 1.06
C ASP A 95 10.04 -9.85 -0.05
N GLN A 96 10.48 -8.59 -0.14
CA GLN A 96 9.89 -7.58 -1.02
C GLN A 96 9.78 -8.05 -2.47
N ALA A 97 10.88 -8.59 -3.02
CA ALA A 97 10.93 -9.04 -4.40
C ALA A 97 9.94 -10.20 -4.65
N GLU A 98 9.91 -11.20 -3.78
CA GLU A 98 9.04 -12.37 -3.92
C GLU A 98 7.56 -11.98 -3.82
N LYS A 99 7.20 -11.24 -2.76
CA LYS A 99 5.81 -10.79 -2.53
C LYS A 99 5.33 -9.88 -3.65
N TRP A 100 6.21 -9.04 -4.17
CA TRP A 100 5.89 -8.16 -5.30
C TRP A 100 5.62 -8.96 -6.58
N GLN A 101 6.47 -9.93 -6.92
CA GLN A 101 6.23 -10.79 -8.09
C GLN A 101 4.94 -11.61 -7.94
N ALA A 102 4.65 -12.13 -6.75
CA ALA A 102 3.39 -12.83 -6.48
C ALA A 102 2.17 -11.90 -6.66
N TYR A 103 2.27 -10.65 -6.26
CA TYR A 103 1.24 -9.64 -6.49
C TYR A 103 1.01 -9.37 -7.98
N LEU A 104 2.09 -9.17 -8.74
CA LEU A 104 2.01 -8.94 -10.19
C LEU A 104 1.36 -10.13 -10.92
N ALA A 105 1.81 -11.36 -10.63
CA ALA A 105 1.24 -12.56 -11.22
C ALA A 105 -0.26 -12.71 -10.89
N ARG A 106 -0.67 -12.31 -9.68
CA ARG A 106 -2.09 -12.31 -9.29
C ARG A 106 -2.89 -11.26 -10.04
N LEU A 107 -2.36 -10.06 -10.28
CA LEU A 107 -3.01 -9.05 -11.10
C LEU A 107 -3.25 -9.57 -12.52
N GLU A 108 -2.24 -10.20 -13.14
CA GLU A 108 -2.35 -10.77 -14.48
C GLU A 108 -3.40 -11.87 -14.54
N ARG A 109 -3.37 -12.82 -13.60
CA ARG A 109 -4.35 -13.92 -13.49
C ARG A 109 -5.79 -13.41 -13.36
N GLU A 110 -6.01 -12.32 -12.62
CA GLU A 110 -7.34 -11.73 -12.39
C GLU A 110 -7.71 -10.63 -13.40
N GLY A 111 -6.87 -10.38 -14.42
CA GLY A 111 -7.09 -9.34 -15.42
C GLY A 111 -7.19 -7.92 -14.83
N LYS A 112 -6.46 -7.65 -13.76
CA LYS A 112 -6.41 -6.36 -13.06
C LYS A 112 -5.14 -5.60 -13.42
N SER A 113 -5.11 -4.31 -13.08
CA SER A 113 -3.96 -3.44 -13.32
C SER A 113 -3.54 -2.72 -12.05
N ARG A 114 -2.25 -2.44 -11.93
CA ARG A 114 -1.69 -1.53 -10.92
C ARG A 114 -2.19 -0.11 -11.09
N GLN A 115 -2.30 0.33 -12.35
CA GLN A 115 -2.70 1.67 -12.71
C GLN A 115 -4.17 1.89 -12.34
N PRO A 116 -4.53 3.04 -11.74
CA PRO A 116 -5.94 3.36 -11.56
C PRO A 116 -6.61 3.45 -12.94
N LYS A 117 -7.90 3.11 -12.99
CA LYS A 117 -8.66 3.38 -14.22
C LYS A 117 -8.64 4.89 -14.48
N PRO A 118 -8.42 5.32 -15.73
CA PRO A 118 -8.55 6.74 -16.06
C PRO A 118 -9.92 7.21 -15.60
N LYS A 119 -9.97 8.29 -14.81
CA LYS A 119 -11.23 8.93 -14.44
C LYS A 119 -11.96 9.26 -15.74
N PRO A 120 -13.25 8.91 -15.92
CA PRO A 120 -14.00 9.39 -17.07
C PRO A 120 -13.90 10.91 -17.07
N ASN A 121 -13.38 11.47 -18.16
CA ASN A 121 -13.12 12.89 -18.28
C ASN A 121 -14.47 13.64 -18.23
N PRO A 122 -14.71 14.60 -17.32
CA PRO A 122 -15.94 15.39 -17.33
C PRO A 122 -15.84 16.54 -18.35
N SER A 123 -15.55 16.24 -19.62
CA SER A 123 -15.49 17.23 -20.72
C SER A 123 -16.39 16.74 -21.86
N GLY A 124 -17.47 17.41 -22.29
CA GLY A 124 -17.87 18.80 -22.12
C GLY A 124 -19.39 19.01 -22.36
N PRO A 125 -19.83 20.24 -22.68
CA PRO A 125 -21.18 20.72 -22.39
C PRO A 125 -22.25 20.10 -23.31
N ALA A 126 -23.44 19.90 -22.74
CA ALA A 126 -24.67 19.72 -23.50
C ALA A 126 -24.95 21.01 -24.28
N PHE A 127 -24.60 21.03 -25.57
CA PHE A 127 -25.19 22.00 -26.49
C PHE A 127 -26.63 21.55 -26.76
N THR A 128 -27.57 22.17 -26.07
CA THR A 128 -28.98 22.11 -26.43
C THR A 128 -29.18 22.99 -27.66
N GLU A 129 -29.35 22.38 -28.84
CA GLU A 129 -29.94 23.06 -30.00
C GLU A 129 -31.40 23.42 -29.66
N LEU A 130 -31.67 24.72 -29.53
CA LEU A 130 -33.03 25.26 -29.63
C LEU A 130 -33.33 25.42 -31.12
N LYS A 131 -34.33 24.67 -31.60
CA LYS A 131 -35.08 24.97 -32.80
C LYS A 131 -36.20 25.96 -32.49
#